data_AF-A0A0G0YK85-F1
#
_entry.id   AF-A0A0G0YK85-F1
#
_cell.length_a   1.000
_cell.length_b   1.000
_cell.length_c   1.000
_cell.angle_alpha   90.00
_cell.angle_beta   90.00
_cell.angle_gamma   90.00
#
_symmetry.space_group_name_H-M   'P 1'
#
loop_
_entity.id
_entity.type
_entity.pdbx_description
1 polymer ?
#
loop_
_entity_poly.entity_id
_entity_poly.type
_entity_poly.pdbx_seq_one_letter_code
_entity_poly.pdbx_strand_id
1 'polypeptide(L)' 'MQLDSSVGGYMPGYIIDKYNQKNAYWEHDNNPLRPHVELTGGLHSGAFFNSDPIMHDFFFLNVVA' A
#
# COMPACT_ATOMS: atom_id res chain seq x y z
N MET A 1 -1.30 2.65 -14.64
CA MET A 1 -1.24 4.07 -14.24
C MET A 1 0.20 4.35 -13.85
N GLN A 2 0.92 5.19 -14.58
CA GLN A 2 2.33 5.50 -14.32
C GLN A 2 2.35 6.81 -13.52
N LEU A 3 2.73 6.73 -12.25
CA LEU A 3 2.83 7.90 -11.37
C LEU A 3 4.16 8.59 -11.67
N ASP A 4 4.10 9.87 -12.04
CA ASP A 4 5.27 10.64 -12.47
C ASP A 4 6.26 10.86 -11.32
N SER A 5 7.55 10.90 -11.67
CA SER A 5 8.69 10.97 -10.77
C SER A 5 9.23 12.40 -10.56
N SER A 6 8.39 13.43 -10.67
CA SER A 6 8.85 14.83 -10.66
C SER A 6 8.99 15.48 -9.27
N VAL A 7 8.73 14.75 -8.18
CA VAL A 7 9.02 15.20 -6.82
C VAL A 7 10.30 14.53 -6.32
N GLY A 8 11.37 15.30 -6.20
CA GLY A 8 12.65 14.83 -5.67
C GLY A 8 12.49 14.08 -4.34
N GLY A 9 13.10 12.91 -4.26
CA GLY A 9 13.28 12.16 -3.01
C GLY A 9 12.41 10.91 -2.82
N TYR A 10 11.32 10.72 -3.55
CA TYR A 10 10.44 9.56 -3.34
C TYR A 10 10.01 8.97 -4.67
N MET A 11 10.38 7.71 -4.93
CA MET A 11 9.92 6.95 -6.09
C MET A 11 8.57 6.32 -5.73
N PRO A 12 7.41 6.90 -6.09
CA PRO A 12 6.11 6.43 -5.60
C PRO A 12 5.82 5.01 -6.10
N GLY A 13 6.32 4.68 -7.31
CA GLY A 13 6.30 3.33 -7.85
C GLY A 13 7.06 2.32 -6.99
N TYR A 14 8.27 2.65 -6.53
CA TYR A 14 9.07 1.76 -5.68
C TYR A 14 8.36 1.43 -4.35
N ILE A 15 7.68 2.42 -3.76
CA ILE A 15 6.90 2.23 -2.53
C ILE A 15 5.75 1.27 -2.80
N ILE A 16 4.90 1.54 -3.79
CA ILE A 16 3.76 0.68 -4.13
C ILE A 16 4.22 -0.73 -4.49
N ASP A 17 5.30 -0.86 -5.26
CA ASP A 17 5.91 -2.15 -5.61
C ASP A 17 6.33 -2.94 -4.37
N LYS A 18 6.86 -2.26 -3.34
CA LYS A 18 7.24 -2.89 -2.07
C LYS A 18 6.03 -3.36 -1.28
N TYR A 19 4.95 -2.59 -1.25
CA TYR A 19 3.69 -3.05 -0.64
C TYR A 19 3.13 -4.28 -1.38
N ASN A 20 3.18 -4.31 -2.71
CA ASN A 20 2.76 -5.46 -3.50
C ASN A 20 3.65 -6.69 -3.25
N GLN A 21 4.98 -6.53 -3.28
CA GLN A 21 5.95 -7.62 -3.02
C GLN A 21 5.78 -8.27 -1.65
N LYS A 22 5.33 -7.51 -0.65
CA LYS A 22 5.14 -7.98 0.73
C LYS A 22 3.72 -8.44 1.03
N ASN A 23 2.82 -8.48 0.03
CA ASN A 23 1.38 -8.72 0.23
C ASN A 23 0.79 -7.77 1.30
N ALA A 24 1.31 -6.55 1.33
CA ALA A 24 0.96 -5.49 2.28
C ALA A 24 -0.03 -4.48 1.70
N TYR A 25 -0.36 -4.59 0.40
CA TYR A 25 -1.49 -3.91 -0.22
C TYR A 25 -2.61 -4.92 -0.46
N TRP A 26 -3.81 -4.58 -0.04
CA TRP A 26 -5.01 -5.34 -0.33
C TRP A 26 -6.01 -4.44 -1.06
N GLU A 27 -6.62 -4.98 -2.10
CA GLU A 27 -7.64 -4.32 -2.92
C GLU A 27 -8.81 -5.27 -3.13
N HIS A 28 -10.01 -4.71 -3.08
CA HIS A 28 -11.26 -5.41 -3.31
C HIS A 28 -11.41 -5.74 -4.79
N ASP A 29 -12.00 -6.89 -5.09
CA ASP A 29 -12.13 -7.44 -6.44
C ASP A 29 -13.35 -6.90 -7.23
N ASN A 30 -13.97 -5.83 -6.74
CA ASN A 30 -15.23 -5.25 -7.24
C ASN A 30 -16.42 -6.22 -7.22
N ASN A 31 -16.33 -7.35 -6.50
CA ASN A 31 -17.46 -8.24 -6.35
C ASN A 31 -18.46 -7.65 -5.33
N PRO A 32 -19.67 -7.24 -5.75
CA PRO A 32 -20.64 -6.59 -4.86
C PRO A 32 -21.14 -7.49 -3.73
N LEU A 33 -20.91 -8.80 -3.81
CA LEU A 33 -21.30 -9.78 -2.80
C LEU A 33 -20.21 -10.01 -1.73
N ARG A 34 -19.02 -9.44 -1.89
CA ARG A 34 -17.92 -9.58 -0.92
C ARG A 34 -17.77 -8.28 -0.13
N PRO A 35 -17.62 -8.34 1.20
CA PRO A 35 -17.50 -7.14 2.00
C PRO A 35 -16.23 -6.36 1.64
N HIS A 36 -16.36 -5.05 1.57
CA HIS A 36 -15.23 -4.12 1.60
C HIS A 36 -14.54 -4.23 2.96
N VAL A 37 -13.24 -3.91 3.03
CA VAL A 37 -12.55 -3.86 4.32
C VAL A 37 -13.19 -2.78 5.20
N GLU A 38 -13.43 -3.11 6.47
CA GLU A 38 -13.79 -2.12 7.48
C GLU A 38 -12.50 -1.61 8.12
N LEU A 39 -12.26 -0.30 7.97
CA LEU A 39 -11.13 0.37 8.60
C LEU A 39 -11.40 0.56 10.09
N THR A 40 -10.35 0.80 10.87
CA THR A 40 -10.45 1.02 12.33
C THR A 40 -11.35 2.19 12.72
N GLY A 41 -11.62 3.12 11.81
CA GLY A 41 -12.59 4.21 11.98
C GLY A 41 -14.06 3.85 11.69
N GLY A 42 -14.37 2.57 11.41
CA GLY A 42 -15.71 2.11 11.05
C GLY A 42 -16.14 2.45 9.61
N LEU A 43 -15.22 2.96 8.79
CA LEU A 43 -15.48 3.27 7.37
C LEU A 43 -15.11 2.08 6.50
N HIS A 44 -15.89 1.87 5.43
CA HIS A 44 -15.57 0.88 4.41
C HIS A 44 -14.65 1.45 3.34
N SER A 45 -13.67 0.66 2.91
CA SER A 45 -12.75 1.03 1.83
C SER A 45 -12.64 -0.10 0.80
N GLY A 46 -12.45 0.28 -0.46
CA GLY A 46 -12.12 -0.67 -1.53
C GLY A 46 -10.67 -1.19 -1.43
N ALA A 47 -9.83 -0.57 -0.61
CA ALA A 47 -8.44 -0.99 -0.44
C ALA A 47 -7.88 -0.56 0.93
N PHE A 48 -6.79 -1.20 1.36
CA PHE A 48 -5.98 -0.74 2.49
C PHE A 48 -4.52 -1.16 2.37
N PHE A 49 -3.66 -0.46 3.10
CA PHE A 49 -2.24 -0.77 3.23
C PHE A 49 -1.97 -1.27 4.66
N ASN A 50 -1.30 -2.41 4.79
CA ASN A 50 -0.77 -2.94 6.05
C ASN A 50 0.75 -2.80 6.06
N SER A 51 1.27 -1.78 6.74
CA SER A 51 2.72 -1.52 6.75
C SER A 51 3.53 -2.48 7.62
N ASP A 52 2.91 -3.28 8.49
CA ASP A 52 3.61 -4.18 9.43
C ASP A 52 4.66 -5.09 8.75
N PRO A 53 4.38 -5.77 7.62
CA PRO A 53 5.36 -6.60 6.92
C PRO A 53 6.52 -5.82 6.28
N ILE A 54 6.35 -4.51 6.11
CA ILE A 54 7.32 -3.60 5.47
C ILE A 54 8.22 -2.95 6.51
N MET A 55 7.72 -2.69 7.72
CA MET A 55 8.51 -2.11 8.81
C MET A 55 9.71 -2.99 9.20
N HIS A 56 9.67 -4.28 8.85
CA HIS A 56 10.79 -5.21 9.04
C HIS A 56 11.80 -5.24 7.87
N ASP A 57 11.57 -4.51 6.77
CA ASP A 57 12.53 -4.33 5.68
C ASP A 57 13.45 -3.14 6.00
N PHE A 58 14.56 -3.43 6.68
CA PHE A 58 15.52 -2.41 7.13
C PHE A 58 16.02 -1.52 5.99
N PHE A 59 16.29 -2.10 4.81
CA PHE A 59 16.77 -1.33 3.67
C PHE A 59 15.69 -0.37 3.16
N PHE A 60 14.46 -0.85 3.03
CA PHE A 60 13.34 -0.01 2.64
C PHE A 60 13.13 1.15 3.61
N LEU A 61 13.12 0.87 4.92
CA LEU A 61 12.90 1.89 5.94
C LEU A 61 13.96 2.99 5.90
N ASN A 62 15.24 2.66 5.72
CA ASN A 62 16.32 3.65 5.59
C ASN A 62 16.24 4.49 4.29
N VAL A 63 15.49 4.04 3.28
CA VAL A 63 15.30 4.78 2.02
C VAL A 63 14.12 5.75 2.14
N VAL A 64 13.10 5.42 2.95
CA VAL A 64 11.86 6.19 3.01
C VAL A 64 11.67 7.04 4.28
N ALA A 65 12.38 6.72 5.38
CA ALA A 65 12.33 7.43 6.66
C ALA A 65 13.48 8.43 6.81
#